data_AF-A0A812E8D1-F1
#
_entry.id   AF-A0A812E8D1-F1
#
_cell.length_a   1.000
_cell.length_b   1.000
_cell.length_c   1.000
_cell.angle_alpha   90.00
_cell.angle_beta   90.00
_cell.angle_gamma   90.00
#
_symmetry.space_group_name_H-M   'P 1'
#
loop_
_entity.id
_entity.type
_entity.pdbx_description
1 polymer ?
#
loop_
_entity_poly.entity_id
_entity_poly.type
_entity_poly.pdbx_seq_one_letter_code
_entity_poly.pdbx_strand_id
1 'polypeptide(L)'
;MENFIISPGKPSSCQCRSSNMDSTDGGCRGLPKLQELFRRQRRDSETLNESPDLEFSYGDADFYDNEIAELYCYTEEPEFHQNLKSFEEIFASEGYKQWTTATDTQQRKFVVFLQNELEVADMERRMSAIQSVLYLVQGVFGECETEENQQYWSKKNVYLLYDLGLFTSFVQLLHLEMENKTAVSAALKKQTLSIADSKELRLILNVLYTMVETMRHLDDDDGEEKSLKKQFRNELSMTSYKSHYFLFF
;
A
#
# COMPACT_ATOMS: atom_id res chain seq x y z
N MET A 1 -32.03 7.71 45.65
CA MET A 1 -33.16 7.72 44.70
C MET A 1 -32.75 6.90 43.49
N GLU A 2 -33.65 6.04 43.04
CA GLU A 2 -33.72 5.30 41.77
C GLU A 2 -32.44 4.80 41.09
N ASN A 3 -32.31 3.46 41.07
CA ASN A 3 -31.46 2.71 40.16
C ASN A 3 -32.15 2.57 38.80
N PHE A 4 -31.39 2.49 37.71
CA PHE A 4 -31.85 1.83 36.48
C PHE A 4 -30.90 0.68 36.12
N ILE A 5 -31.45 -0.53 36.11
CA ILE A 5 -30.80 -1.77 35.68
C ILE A 5 -31.44 -2.18 34.36
N ILE A 6 -30.65 -2.47 33.33
CA ILE A 6 -31.12 -3.03 32.06
C ILE A 6 -30.64 -4.48 31.96
N SER A 7 -31.56 -5.39 31.67
CA SER A 7 -31.32 -6.84 31.57
C SER A 7 -31.35 -7.32 30.11
N PRO A 8 -30.69 -8.46 29.78
CA PRO A 8 -30.54 -8.91 28.40
C PRO A 8 -31.75 -9.72 27.88
N GLY A 9 -32.13 -9.48 26.63
CA GLY A 9 -33.16 -10.24 25.92
C GLY A 9 -32.64 -11.53 25.26
N LYS A 10 -33.51 -12.54 25.10
CA LYS A 10 -33.24 -13.81 24.41
C LYS A 10 -34.13 -13.98 23.16
N PRO A 11 -33.78 -14.89 22.22
CA PRO A 11 -34.22 -14.82 20.83
C PRO A 11 -35.57 -15.51 20.55
N SER A 12 -36.19 -15.12 19.43
CA SER A 12 -37.35 -15.80 18.83
C SER A 12 -36.95 -16.60 17.60
N SER A 13 -37.61 -17.74 17.39
CA SER A 13 -37.43 -18.62 16.24
C SER A 13 -38.73 -18.70 15.41
N CYS A 14 -38.62 -18.93 14.10
CA CYS A 14 -39.77 -19.17 13.23
C CYS A 14 -39.44 -20.30 12.24
N GLN A 15 -40.24 -21.38 12.31
CA GLN A 15 -40.25 -22.47 11.35
C GLN A 15 -41.37 -22.25 10.35
N CYS A 16 -41.15 -22.53 9.07
CA CYS A 16 -42.20 -22.66 8.06
C CYS A 16 -42.39 -24.13 7.69
N ARG A 17 -43.67 -24.53 7.51
CA ARG A 17 -44.11 -25.92 7.43
C ARG A 17 -44.75 -26.19 6.07
N SER A 18 -44.40 -27.30 5.43
CA SER A 18 -44.90 -27.67 4.10
C SER A 18 -46.38 -28.08 4.09
N SER A 19 -47.05 -27.86 2.96
CA SER A 19 -48.30 -28.54 2.59
C SER A 19 -48.35 -28.77 1.06
N ASN A 20 -48.80 -29.96 0.65
CA ASN A 20 -48.91 -30.38 -0.76
C ASN A 20 -50.35 -30.21 -1.28
N MET A 21 -50.50 -30.02 -2.60
CA MET A 21 -51.69 -30.38 -3.38
C MET A 21 -51.28 -30.84 -4.80
N ASP A 22 -52.18 -31.61 -5.43
CA ASP A 22 -52.05 -32.31 -6.72
C ASP A 22 -53.37 -32.05 -7.51
N SER A 23 -53.60 -32.34 -8.80
CA SER A 23 -53.06 -33.40 -9.69
C SER A 23 -53.17 -33.02 -11.19
N THR A 24 -52.90 -34.03 -12.04
CA THR A 24 -53.50 -34.27 -13.38
C THR A 24 -53.02 -33.49 -14.63
N ASP A 25 -52.16 -34.16 -15.39
CA ASP A 25 -52.31 -34.62 -16.80
C ASP A 25 -52.70 -33.66 -17.96
N GLY A 26 -52.08 -33.86 -19.14
CA GLY A 26 -52.49 -33.17 -20.38
C GLY A 26 -51.48 -33.00 -21.54
N GLY A 27 -51.08 -34.08 -22.21
CA GLY A 27 -50.89 -34.15 -23.69
C GLY A 27 -49.93 -33.22 -24.48
N CYS A 28 -49.03 -33.81 -25.27
CA CYS A 28 -48.07 -33.18 -26.20
C CYS A 28 -48.62 -32.16 -27.23
N ARG A 29 -47.79 -31.15 -27.59
CA ARG A 29 -47.24 -30.88 -28.95
C ARG A 29 -46.24 -29.71 -28.94
N GLY A 30 -45.20 -29.76 -29.77
CA GLY A 30 -44.00 -28.92 -29.64
C GLY A 30 -44.01 -27.58 -30.41
N LEU A 31 -43.03 -26.73 -30.09
CA LEU A 31 -42.71 -25.49 -30.79
C LEU A 31 -41.17 -25.35 -30.95
N PRO A 32 -40.60 -25.59 -32.15
CA PRO A 32 -39.16 -25.49 -32.40
C PRO A 32 -38.53 -24.10 -32.19
N LYS A 33 -39.36 -23.05 -32.04
CA LYS A 33 -38.94 -21.64 -32.05
C LYS A 33 -38.13 -21.20 -30.81
N LEU A 34 -38.17 -21.94 -29.70
CA LEU A 34 -37.45 -21.53 -28.49
C LEU A 34 -35.92 -21.69 -28.63
N GLN A 35 -35.45 -22.79 -29.23
CA GLN A 35 -34.02 -23.02 -29.45
C GLN A 35 -33.39 -21.99 -30.40
N GLU A 36 -34.15 -21.48 -31.37
CA GLU A 36 -33.66 -20.49 -32.33
C GLU A 36 -33.53 -19.10 -31.72
N LEU A 37 -34.41 -18.72 -30.78
CA LEU A 37 -34.26 -17.50 -29.97
C LEU A 37 -32.98 -17.55 -29.10
N PHE A 38 -32.74 -18.65 -28.39
CA PHE A 38 -31.49 -18.83 -27.62
C PHE A 38 -30.23 -18.85 -28.51
N ARG A 39 -30.32 -19.35 -29.75
CA ARG A 39 -29.21 -19.31 -30.71
C ARG A 39 -28.93 -17.93 -31.27
N ARG A 40 -29.93 -17.04 -31.29
CA ARG A 40 -29.78 -15.65 -31.75
C ARG A 40 -29.17 -14.78 -30.65
N GLN A 41 -29.68 -14.88 -29.42
CA GLN A 41 -29.17 -14.17 -28.25
C GLN A 41 -27.67 -14.45 -27.97
N ARG A 42 -27.20 -15.66 -28.30
CA ARG A 42 -25.78 -16.06 -28.18
C ARG A 42 -24.89 -15.60 -29.35
N ARG A 43 -25.44 -15.01 -30.41
CA ARG A 43 -24.66 -14.53 -31.58
C ARG A 43 -24.55 -13.01 -31.62
N ASP A 44 -25.48 -12.30 -31.00
CA ASP A 44 -25.46 -10.84 -30.86
C ASP A 44 -24.66 -10.37 -29.62
N SER A 45 -24.04 -11.31 -28.90
CA SER A 45 -23.17 -11.05 -27.73
C SER A 45 -21.66 -11.19 -28.04
N GLU A 46 -21.28 -11.50 -29.28
CA GLU A 46 -19.89 -11.49 -29.75
C GLU A 46 -19.46 -10.12 -30.31
N THR A 47 -20.40 -9.17 -30.45
CA THR A 47 -20.13 -7.77 -30.79
C THR A 47 -19.72 -6.98 -29.55
N LEU A 48 -18.40 -6.89 -29.37
CA LEU A 48 -17.68 -5.76 -28.77
C LEU A 48 -18.07 -5.41 -27.32
N ASN A 49 -17.36 -6.01 -26.35
CA ASN A 49 -17.29 -5.52 -24.97
C ASN A 49 -16.48 -4.19 -24.86
N GLU A 50 -16.85 -3.18 -25.65
CA GLU A 50 -16.51 -1.77 -25.33
C GLU A 50 -17.51 -1.30 -24.26
N SER A 51 -17.36 -1.79 -23.04
CA SER A 51 -17.84 -1.06 -21.88
C SER A 51 -17.06 0.26 -21.83
N PRO A 52 -17.70 1.44 -21.89
CA PRO A 52 -16.99 2.71 -21.81
C PRO A 52 -16.23 2.76 -20.50
N ASP A 53 -14.96 3.16 -20.55
CA ASP A 53 -14.13 3.32 -19.36
C ASP A 53 -14.74 4.43 -18.50
N LEU A 54 -15.26 4.06 -17.34
CA LEU A 54 -15.95 4.98 -16.44
C LEU A 54 -14.89 5.67 -15.59
N GLU A 55 -14.53 6.89 -15.95
CA GLU A 55 -13.63 7.73 -15.17
C GLU A 55 -14.33 8.17 -13.86
N PHE A 56 -14.17 7.37 -12.82
CA PHE A 56 -14.66 7.67 -11.48
C PHE A 56 -13.75 8.71 -10.81
N SER A 57 -14.32 9.87 -10.48
CA SER A 57 -13.68 10.85 -9.60
C SER A 57 -13.97 10.48 -8.15
N TYR A 58 -12.94 10.04 -7.43
CA TYR A 58 -12.96 9.77 -6.00
C TYR A 58 -12.71 11.08 -5.25
N GLY A 59 -13.72 11.56 -4.52
CA GLY A 59 -13.72 12.83 -3.77
C GLY A 59 -13.75 12.64 -2.26
N ASP A 60 -13.30 11.47 -1.80
CA ASP A 60 -13.24 10.99 -0.41
C ASP A 60 -11.81 11.02 0.17
N ALA A 61 -10.86 11.57 -0.58
CA ALA A 61 -9.48 11.78 -0.15
C ALA A 61 -9.33 13.16 0.52
N ASP A 62 -8.59 13.18 1.62
CA ASP A 62 -8.37 14.37 2.43
C ASP A 62 -7.09 15.12 2.02
N PHE A 63 -6.71 16.16 2.77
CA PHE A 63 -5.43 16.86 2.57
C PHE A 63 -4.26 15.97 3.00
N TYR A 64 -3.12 16.08 2.30
CA TYR A 64 -1.86 15.36 2.59
C TYR A 64 -1.51 15.24 4.08
N ASP A 65 -1.63 16.34 4.84
CA ASP A 65 -1.26 16.35 6.26
C ASP A 65 -2.19 15.50 7.14
N ASN A 66 -3.48 15.36 6.77
CA ASN A 66 -4.41 14.45 7.43
C ASN A 66 -4.07 12.98 7.08
N GLU A 67 -3.91 12.68 5.80
CA GLU A 67 -3.60 11.33 5.29
C GLU A 67 -2.29 10.77 5.91
N ILE A 68 -1.27 11.62 6.07
CA ILE A 68 -0.01 11.24 6.74
C ILE A 68 -0.18 11.13 8.26
N ALA A 69 -1.05 11.93 8.90
CA ALA A 69 -1.32 11.84 10.33
C ALA A 69 -2.05 10.55 10.72
N GLU A 70 -2.90 10.00 9.83
CA GLU A 70 -3.61 8.73 10.06
C GLU A 70 -2.72 7.48 9.91
N LEU A 71 -1.56 7.59 9.26
CA LEU A 71 -0.63 6.47 9.05
C LEU A 71 -0.04 5.89 10.34
N TYR A 72 0.05 6.69 11.41
CA TYR A 72 0.69 6.33 12.67
C TYR A 72 -0.27 6.45 13.85
N CYS A 73 -0.15 5.53 14.81
CA CYS A 73 -0.86 5.62 16.07
C CYS A 73 0.05 6.09 17.22
N TYR A 74 -0.51 6.77 18.22
CA TYR A 74 0.24 7.36 19.33
C TYR A 74 1.16 6.38 20.10
N THR A 75 0.89 5.07 20.04
CA THR A 75 1.75 4.05 20.67
C THR A 75 3.08 3.81 19.94
N GLU A 76 3.27 4.38 18.75
CA GLU A 76 4.46 4.18 17.89
C GLU A 76 5.51 5.28 18.05
N GLU A 77 5.26 6.32 18.86
CA GLU A 77 6.21 7.37 19.25
C GLU A 77 7.65 6.87 19.60
N PRO A 78 7.86 5.80 20.38
CA PRO A 78 9.22 5.30 20.66
C PRO A 78 9.94 4.77 19.41
N GLU A 79 9.22 4.45 18.34
CA GLU A 79 9.80 3.96 17.09
C GLU A 79 10.35 5.09 16.22
N PHE A 80 9.75 6.28 16.25
CA PHE A 80 10.31 7.49 15.62
C PHE A 80 11.70 7.81 16.19
N HIS A 81 11.84 7.77 17.51
CA HIS A 81 13.12 7.98 18.19
C HIS A 81 14.17 6.92 17.82
N GLN A 82 13.76 5.66 17.63
CA GLN A 82 14.66 4.62 17.13
C GLN A 82 15.04 4.85 15.67
N ASN A 83 14.14 5.38 14.83
CA ASN A 83 14.44 5.67 13.42
C ASN A 83 15.45 6.83 13.28
N LEU A 84 15.23 7.92 14.03
CA LEU A 84 16.20 9.02 14.18
C LEU A 84 17.56 8.49 14.61
N LYS A 85 17.61 7.69 15.68
CA LYS A 85 18.87 7.13 16.19
C LYS A 85 19.60 6.28 15.14
N SER A 86 18.89 5.36 14.48
CA SER A 86 19.50 4.50 13.45
C SER A 86 20.05 5.34 12.27
N PHE A 87 19.35 6.41 11.89
CA PHE A 87 19.84 7.38 10.90
C PHE A 87 21.10 8.10 11.39
N GLU A 88 21.09 8.68 12.59
CA GLU A 88 22.23 9.42 13.14
C GLU A 88 23.50 8.57 13.25
N GLU A 89 23.37 7.33 13.75
CA GLU A 89 24.51 6.41 13.89
C GLU A 89 25.12 6.08 12.52
N ILE A 90 24.30 5.80 11.51
CA ILE A 90 24.77 5.47 10.16
C ILE A 90 25.32 6.72 9.43
N PHE A 91 24.62 7.86 9.51
CA PHE A 91 25.03 9.11 8.86
C PHE A 91 26.32 9.69 9.45
N ALA A 92 26.52 9.56 10.77
CA ALA A 92 27.78 9.92 11.42
C ALA A 92 28.93 8.96 11.07
N SER A 93 28.64 7.66 10.86
CA SER A 93 29.67 6.68 10.47
C SER A 93 30.27 6.96 9.09
N GLU A 94 29.46 7.48 8.16
CA GLU A 94 29.89 7.99 6.84
C GLU A 94 30.55 9.39 6.89
N GLY A 95 30.77 9.95 8.10
CA GLY A 95 31.47 11.22 8.31
C GLY A 95 30.61 12.47 8.10
N TYR A 96 29.29 12.34 8.00
CA TYR A 96 28.36 13.45 7.92
C TYR A 96 27.87 13.87 9.32
N LYS A 97 27.03 14.91 9.40
CA LYS A 97 26.57 15.48 10.69
C LYS A 97 25.11 15.89 10.74
N GLN A 98 24.63 16.57 9.70
CA GLN A 98 23.29 17.15 9.65
C GLN A 98 22.79 17.12 8.19
N TRP A 99 21.69 16.41 7.93
CA TRP A 99 21.14 16.15 6.60
C TRP A 99 20.81 17.44 5.87
N THR A 100 20.14 18.36 6.56
CA THR A 100 19.63 19.64 6.03
C THR A 100 20.74 20.59 5.55
N THR A 101 21.99 20.37 6.00
CA THR A 101 23.18 21.14 5.56
C THR A 101 24.09 20.38 4.60
N ALA A 102 23.80 19.10 4.34
CA ALA A 102 24.58 18.29 3.41
C ALA A 102 24.35 18.74 1.96
N THR A 103 25.40 18.71 1.14
CA THR A 103 25.28 18.99 -0.29
C THR A 103 24.48 17.90 -1.00
N ASP A 104 23.84 18.22 -2.13
CA ASP A 104 23.11 17.24 -2.97
C ASP A 104 23.98 16.00 -3.29
N THR A 105 25.25 16.21 -3.64
CA THR A 105 26.23 15.13 -3.86
C THR A 105 26.43 14.23 -2.63
N GLN A 106 26.39 14.77 -1.41
CA GLN A 106 26.49 13.96 -0.17
C GLN A 106 25.17 13.23 0.12
N GLN A 107 24.04 13.91 -0.05
CA GLN A 107 22.71 13.32 0.12
C GLN A 107 22.52 12.14 -0.84
N ARG A 108 22.84 12.31 -2.13
CA ARG A 108 22.82 11.25 -3.15
C ARG A 108 23.74 10.07 -2.82
N LYS A 109 24.98 10.35 -2.40
CA LYS A 109 25.93 9.30 -1.98
C LYS A 109 25.41 8.50 -0.79
N PHE A 110 24.81 9.17 0.19
CA PHE A 110 24.27 8.51 1.37
C PHE A 110 23.03 7.66 1.05
N VAL A 111 22.15 8.12 0.15
CA VAL A 111 21.02 7.31 -0.31
C VAL A 111 21.49 6.07 -1.08
N VAL A 112 22.50 6.19 -1.94
CA VAL A 112 23.11 5.02 -2.61
C VAL A 112 23.78 4.09 -1.59
N PHE A 113 24.45 4.62 -0.56
CA PHE A 113 24.97 3.81 0.55
C PHE A 113 23.84 3.03 1.24
N LEU A 114 22.74 3.69 1.63
CA LEU A 114 21.58 3.03 2.24
C LEU A 114 20.99 1.95 1.33
N GLN A 115 20.91 2.19 0.02
CA GLN A 115 20.44 1.18 -0.96
C GLN A 115 21.29 -0.09 -0.92
N ASN A 116 22.61 0.01 -0.78
CA ASN A 116 23.48 -1.16 -0.59
C ASN A 116 23.21 -1.87 0.75
N GLU A 117 23.01 -1.12 1.84
CA GLU A 117 22.69 -1.71 3.16
C GLU A 117 21.35 -2.44 3.18
N LEU A 118 20.37 -2.04 2.36
CA LEU A 118 19.10 -2.75 2.19
C LEU A 118 19.26 -4.15 1.57
N GLU A 119 20.31 -4.37 0.77
CA GLU A 119 20.59 -5.66 0.12
C GLU A 119 21.43 -6.61 1.01
N VAL A 120 21.91 -6.15 2.17
CA VAL A 120 22.76 -6.93 3.06
C VAL A 120 21.93 -8.03 3.76
N ALA A 121 22.50 -9.25 3.82
CA ALA A 121 21.86 -10.41 4.45
C ALA A 121 21.79 -10.35 5.99
N ASP A 122 22.53 -9.42 6.60
CA ASP A 122 22.47 -9.11 8.03
C ASP A 122 21.19 -8.34 8.36
N MET A 123 20.32 -8.96 9.17
CA MET A 123 19.00 -8.43 9.52
C MET A 123 19.08 -7.12 10.31
N GLU A 124 20.07 -6.93 11.18
CA GLU A 124 20.17 -5.73 12.02
C GLU A 124 20.63 -4.52 11.20
N ARG A 125 21.60 -4.72 10.30
CA ARG A 125 22.03 -3.68 9.33
C ARG A 125 20.90 -3.30 8.38
N ARG A 126 20.23 -4.30 7.78
CA ARG A 126 19.09 -4.08 6.88
C ARG A 126 17.96 -3.33 7.58
N MET A 127 17.62 -3.71 8.81
CA MET A 127 16.65 -2.98 9.63
C MET A 127 17.06 -1.53 9.86
N SER A 128 18.33 -1.29 10.24
CA SER A 128 18.83 0.05 10.52
C SER A 128 18.82 0.95 9.27
N ALA A 129 19.06 0.38 8.09
CA ALA A 129 18.89 1.07 6.81
C ALA A 129 17.42 1.37 6.48
N ILE A 130 16.49 0.42 6.68
CA ILE A 130 15.04 0.65 6.50
C ILE A 130 14.57 1.81 7.40
N GLN A 131 15.01 1.83 8.65
CA GLN A 131 14.70 2.90 9.61
C GLN A 131 15.28 4.25 9.21
N SER A 132 16.49 4.26 8.65
CA SER A 132 17.14 5.48 8.18
C SER A 132 16.40 6.08 6.98
N VAL A 133 15.94 5.26 6.04
CA VAL A 133 15.09 5.72 4.93
C VAL A 133 13.72 6.20 5.44
N LEU A 134 13.13 5.52 6.44
CA LEU A 134 11.87 5.97 7.03
C LEU A 134 12.01 7.35 7.69
N TYR A 135 13.07 7.59 8.44
CA TYR A 135 13.37 8.92 9.01
C TYR A 135 13.53 10.01 7.93
N LEU A 136 14.12 9.67 6.77
CA LEU A 136 14.24 10.59 5.64
C LEU A 136 12.86 10.95 5.04
N VAL A 137 11.98 9.98 4.75
CA VAL A 137 10.64 10.29 4.22
C VAL A 137 9.72 10.96 5.24
N GLN A 138 9.95 10.74 6.53
CA GLN A 138 9.30 11.48 7.63
C GLN A 138 9.73 12.95 7.73
N GLY A 139 10.64 13.41 6.87
CA GLY A 139 11.02 14.82 6.74
C GLY A 139 12.09 15.30 7.70
N VAL A 140 12.88 14.39 8.29
CA VAL A 140 14.05 14.75 9.13
C VAL A 140 13.63 15.67 10.29
N PHE A 141 12.56 15.29 10.98
CA PHE A 141 11.90 16.11 12.01
C PHE A 141 12.85 16.56 13.15
N GLY A 142 13.90 15.79 13.45
CA GLY A 142 14.90 16.14 14.47
C GLY A 142 15.79 17.34 14.09
N GLU A 143 15.80 17.73 12.80
CA GLU A 143 16.55 18.89 12.29
C GLU A 143 15.64 20.07 11.89
N CYS A 144 14.32 19.98 12.12
CA CYS A 144 13.35 20.96 11.66
C CYS A 144 12.78 21.82 12.79
N GLU A 145 12.66 23.14 12.56
CA GLU A 145 12.07 24.08 13.53
C GLU A 145 10.56 24.29 13.35
N THR A 146 10.02 24.00 12.16
CA THR A 146 8.59 24.17 11.82
C THR A 146 8.06 23.01 10.98
N GLU A 147 6.74 22.80 11.02
CA GLU A 147 6.04 21.76 10.28
C GLU A 147 6.19 21.94 8.76
N GLU A 148 6.18 23.17 8.25
CA GLU A 148 6.37 23.45 6.82
C GLU A 148 7.78 23.06 6.34
N ASN A 149 8.80 23.26 7.18
CA ASN A 149 10.17 22.83 6.86
C ASN A 149 10.29 21.30 6.87
N GLN A 150 9.64 20.61 7.82
CA GLN A 150 9.56 19.15 7.82
C GLN A 150 8.84 18.62 6.57
N GLN A 151 7.70 19.22 6.20
CA GLN A 151 6.92 18.84 5.02
C GLN A 151 7.74 19.06 3.73
N TYR A 152 8.47 20.17 3.63
CA TYR A 152 9.41 20.44 2.54
C TYR A 152 10.51 19.37 2.43
N TRP A 153 11.16 19.02 3.54
CA TRP A 153 12.19 17.97 3.54
C TRP A 153 11.62 16.58 3.26
N SER A 154 10.40 16.28 3.72
CA SER A 154 9.67 15.03 3.39
C SER A 154 9.47 14.92 1.88
N LYS A 155 8.85 15.93 1.25
CA LYS A 155 8.62 16.00 -0.20
C LYS A 155 9.94 15.86 -0.98
N LYS A 156 10.95 16.67 -0.65
CA LYS A 156 12.26 16.66 -1.31
C LYS A 156 13.00 15.33 -1.17
N ASN A 157 12.97 14.72 0.02
CA ASN A 157 13.61 13.43 0.24
C ASN A 157 12.91 12.33 -0.56
N VAL A 158 11.57 12.29 -0.60
CA VAL A 158 10.82 11.32 -1.42
C VAL A 158 11.21 11.41 -2.89
N TYR A 159 11.36 12.60 -3.46
CA TYR A 159 11.80 12.77 -4.86
C TYR A 159 13.23 12.25 -5.08
N LEU A 160 14.17 12.56 -4.17
CA LEU A 160 15.54 12.06 -4.22
C LEU A 160 15.61 10.52 -4.11
N LEU A 161 14.84 9.93 -3.21
CA LEU A 161 14.80 8.47 -3.00
C LEU A 161 14.19 7.77 -4.23
N TYR A 162 13.18 8.37 -4.86
CA TYR A 162 12.59 7.85 -6.10
C TYR A 162 13.52 7.96 -7.31
N ASP A 163 14.18 9.11 -7.50
CA ASP A 163 15.19 9.34 -8.57
C ASP A 163 16.35 8.34 -8.49
N LEU A 164 16.72 7.92 -7.27
CA LEU A 164 17.73 6.88 -7.01
C LEU A 164 17.15 5.45 -6.97
N GLY A 165 15.87 5.27 -7.31
CA GLY A 165 15.24 3.97 -7.51
C GLY A 165 14.83 3.22 -6.24
N LEU A 166 14.90 3.83 -5.05
CA LEU A 166 14.63 3.14 -3.78
C LEU A 166 13.17 2.66 -3.66
N PHE A 167 12.21 3.29 -4.35
CA PHE A 167 10.84 2.77 -4.41
C PHE A 167 10.82 1.31 -4.90
N THR A 168 11.57 1.01 -5.96
CA THR A 168 11.70 -0.36 -6.50
C THR A 168 12.39 -1.28 -5.49
N SER A 169 13.45 -0.82 -4.82
CA SER A 169 14.13 -1.58 -3.77
C SER A 169 13.18 -1.92 -2.61
N PHE A 170 12.32 -0.98 -2.17
CA PHE A 170 11.34 -1.23 -1.12
C PHE A 170 10.20 -2.17 -1.55
N VAL A 171 9.76 -2.12 -2.82
CA VAL A 171 8.83 -3.13 -3.37
C VAL A 171 9.46 -4.53 -3.42
N GLN A 172 10.75 -4.63 -3.72
CA GLN A 172 11.49 -5.91 -3.68
C GLN A 172 11.62 -6.44 -2.24
N LEU A 173 11.94 -5.57 -1.27
CA LEU A 173 11.95 -5.93 0.16
C LEU A 173 10.57 -6.39 0.65
N LEU A 174 9.49 -5.73 0.23
CA LEU A 174 8.12 -6.12 0.55
C LEU A 174 7.83 -7.55 0.08
N HIS A 175 8.17 -7.89 -1.17
CA HIS A 175 8.01 -9.24 -1.70
C HIS A 175 8.84 -10.26 -0.91
N LEU A 176 10.12 -9.96 -0.64
CA LEU A 176 11.01 -10.83 0.14
C LEU A 176 10.43 -11.14 1.53
N GLU A 177 9.92 -10.12 2.23
CA GLU A 177 9.33 -10.29 3.56
C GLU A 177 7.97 -11.02 3.54
N MET A 178 7.20 -10.93 2.46
CA MET A 178 5.99 -11.74 2.25
C MET A 178 6.34 -13.22 2.02
N GLU A 179 7.34 -13.51 1.20
CA GLU A 179 7.80 -14.88 0.92
C GLU A 179 8.39 -15.55 2.17
N ASN A 180 9.28 -14.85 2.88
CA ASN A 180 9.92 -15.32 4.11
C ASN A 180 8.89 -15.76 5.15
N LYS A 181 7.86 -14.94 5.40
CA LYS A 181 6.76 -15.25 6.33
C LYS A 181 5.89 -16.41 5.87
N THR A 182 5.64 -16.52 4.56
CA THR A 182 4.90 -17.64 3.98
C THR A 182 5.64 -18.96 4.20
N ALA A 183 6.96 -18.98 3.97
CA ALA A 183 7.81 -20.14 4.23
C ALA A 183 7.85 -20.52 5.72
N VAL A 184 8.00 -19.56 6.63
CA VAL A 184 7.99 -19.79 8.09
C VAL A 184 6.65 -20.34 8.57
N SER A 185 5.52 -19.78 8.10
CA SER A 185 4.17 -20.26 8.43
C SER A 185 3.95 -21.72 7.97
N ALA A 186 4.35 -22.03 6.73
CA ALA A 186 4.27 -23.38 6.18
C ALA A 186 5.14 -24.39 6.96
N ALA A 187 6.36 -24.00 7.36
CA ALA A 187 7.27 -24.86 8.12
C ALA A 187 6.78 -25.15 9.54
N LEU A 188 6.22 -24.14 10.23
CA LEU A 188 5.84 -24.26 11.64
C LEU A 188 4.47 -24.95 11.87
N LYS A 189 3.65 -25.14 10.81
CA LYS A 189 2.25 -25.63 10.89
C LYS A 189 1.40 -24.89 11.94
N LYS A 190 1.78 -23.65 12.25
CA LYS A 190 1.19 -22.84 13.31
C LYS A 190 0.39 -21.74 12.64
N GLN A 191 -0.93 -21.82 12.74
CA GLN A 191 -1.81 -20.78 12.25
C GLN A 191 -1.58 -19.50 13.08
N THR A 192 -1.61 -18.34 12.41
CA THR A 192 -1.44 -16.98 12.97
C THR A 192 -0.14 -16.71 13.75
N LEU A 193 0.92 -16.32 13.04
CA LEU A 193 1.56 -15.04 13.36
C LEU A 193 0.74 -13.96 12.63
N SER A 194 0.38 -12.86 13.31
CA SER A 194 -0.34 -11.78 12.63
C SER A 194 0.60 -11.07 11.67
N ILE A 195 0.13 -10.76 10.45
CA ILE A 195 0.89 -9.93 9.51
C ILE A 195 1.20 -8.55 10.14
N ALA A 196 0.33 -8.07 11.04
CA ALA A 196 0.48 -6.83 11.78
C ALA A 196 1.62 -6.81 12.82
N ASP A 197 2.12 -7.96 13.28
CA ASP A 197 3.12 -8.02 14.37
C ASP A 197 4.57 -7.82 13.88
N SER A 198 4.79 -7.78 12.56
CA SER A 198 6.14 -7.67 11.98
C SER A 198 6.55 -6.21 11.80
N LYS A 199 7.41 -5.73 12.72
CA LYS A 199 8.00 -4.39 12.67
C LYS A 199 8.64 -4.07 11.30
N GLU A 200 9.46 -4.97 10.75
CA GLU A 200 10.13 -4.74 9.46
C GLU A 200 9.13 -4.50 8.32
N LEU A 201 8.07 -5.32 8.22
CA LEU A 201 7.02 -5.15 7.21
C LEU A 201 6.27 -3.83 7.37
N ARG A 202 5.91 -3.44 8.60
CA ARG A 202 5.26 -2.16 8.87
C ARG A 202 6.15 -0.98 8.45
N LEU A 203 7.44 -1.03 8.74
CA LEU A 203 8.37 0.05 8.34
C LEU A 203 8.53 0.13 6.81
N ILE A 204 8.60 -1.01 6.11
CA ILE A 204 8.59 -1.07 4.64
C ILE A 204 7.30 -0.47 4.08
N LEU A 205 6.14 -0.83 4.65
CA LEU A 205 4.84 -0.30 4.23
C LEU A 205 4.72 1.21 4.50
N ASN A 206 5.22 1.70 5.63
CA ASN A 206 5.19 3.13 5.95
C ASN A 206 6.06 3.94 4.96
N VAL A 207 7.24 3.44 4.59
CA VAL A 207 8.07 4.08 3.52
C VAL A 207 7.30 4.11 2.20
N LEU A 208 6.76 2.97 1.77
CA LEU A 208 6.02 2.87 0.50
C LEU A 208 4.77 3.76 0.49
N TYR A 209 4.02 3.80 1.59
CA TYR A 209 2.83 4.64 1.73
C TYR A 209 3.18 6.12 1.64
N THR A 210 4.15 6.60 2.44
CA THR A 210 4.58 8.01 2.38
C THR A 210 5.07 8.37 0.98
N MET A 211 5.88 7.52 0.33
CA MET A 211 6.31 7.77 -1.05
C MET A 211 5.15 7.85 -2.04
N VAL A 212 4.16 6.95 -1.96
CA VAL A 212 2.97 6.97 -2.83
C VAL A 212 2.16 8.24 -2.59
N GLU A 213 1.89 8.59 -1.33
CA GLU A 213 0.99 9.70 -0.97
C GLU A 213 1.59 11.06 -1.33
N THR A 214 2.90 11.25 -1.13
CA THR A 214 3.65 12.41 -1.62
C THR A 214 3.62 12.51 -3.16
N MET A 215 3.75 11.39 -3.87
CA MET A 215 3.77 11.36 -5.35
C MET A 215 2.38 11.53 -5.98
N ARG A 216 1.31 11.17 -5.25
CA ARG A 216 -0.09 11.24 -5.70
C ARG A 216 -0.59 12.68 -5.84
N HIS A 217 -0.21 13.56 -4.93
CA HIS A 217 -0.61 14.96 -4.91
C HIS A 217 0.07 15.75 -6.05
N LEU A 218 -0.67 16.09 -7.11
CA LEU A 218 -0.10 16.71 -8.32
C LEU A 218 -0.12 18.26 -8.32
N ASP A 219 -0.74 18.87 -7.32
CA ASP A 219 -1.25 20.24 -7.44
C ASP A 219 -0.25 21.35 -7.05
N ASP A 220 0.82 21.01 -6.32
CA ASP A 220 1.82 21.96 -5.80
C ASP A 220 3.11 22.09 -6.65
N ASP A 221 3.34 21.17 -7.61
CA ASP A 221 4.67 20.94 -8.18
C ASP A 221 4.91 21.56 -9.58
N ASP A 222 6.08 22.17 -9.76
CA ASP A 222 6.60 22.68 -11.03
C ASP A 222 7.90 21.99 -11.48
N GLY A 223 8.21 22.09 -12.78
CA GLY A 223 9.50 21.63 -13.32
C GLY A 223 9.75 20.12 -13.23
N GLU A 224 10.85 19.75 -12.58
CA GLU A 224 11.36 18.36 -12.51
C GLU A 224 10.48 17.45 -11.63
N GLU A 225 9.96 17.97 -10.51
CA GLU A 225 9.12 17.23 -9.55
C GLU A 225 7.83 16.72 -10.23
N LYS A 226 7.20 17.60 -11.02
CA LYS A 226 6.05 17.29 -11.88
C LYS A 226 6.37 16.23 -12.95
N SER A 227 7.64 16.11 -13.37
CA SER A 227 8.08 15.07 -14.31
C SER A 227 8.24 13.73 -13.59
N LEU A 228 8.85 13.72 -12.40
CA LEU A 228 9.00 12.52 -11.56
C LEU A 228 7.62 11.94 -11.17
N LYS A 229 6.67 12.76 -10.72
CA LYS A 229 5.29 12.30 -10.41
C LYS A 229 4.57 11.69 -11.62
N LYS A 230 4.78 12.25 -12.82
CA LYS A 230 4.24 11.67 -14.07
C LYS A 230 4.90 10.34 -14.42
N GLN A 231 6.23 10.23 -14.25
CA GLN A 231 6.96 8.98 -14.46
C GLN A 231 6.44 7.89 -13.50
N PHE A 232 6.32 8.21 -12.21
CA PHE A 232 5.80 7.31 -11.18
C PHE A 232 4.38 6.80 -11.51
N ARG A 233 3.46 7.70 -11.86
CA ARG A 233 2.10 7.32 -12.30
C ARG A 233 2.11 6.42 -13.53
N ASN A 234 3.00 6.68 -14.49
CA ASN A 234 3.16 5.84 -15.69
C ASN A 234 3.67 4.44 -15.31
N GLU A 235 4.70 4.34 -14.47
CA GLU A 235 5.29 3.07 -14.02
C GLU A 235 4.26 2.19 -13.27
N LEU A 236 3.46 2.78 -12.38
CA LEU A 236 2.35 2.08 -11.71
C LEU A 236 1.31 1.58 -12.72
N SER A 237 0.90 2.42 -13.68
CA SER A 237 -0.06 2.02 -14.71
C SER A 237 0.46 0.87 -15.59
N MET A 238 1.73 0.93 -16.01
CA MET A 238 2.38 -0.09 -16.83
C MET A 238 2.56 -1.42 -16.10
N THR A 239 2.70 -1.40 -14.77
CA THR A 239 2.75 -2.60 -13.94
C THR A 239 1.41 -3.33 -13.94
N SER A 240 0.28 -2.61 -13.87
CA SER A 240 -1.06 -3.18 -13.99
C SER A 240 -1.26 -3.92 -15.32
N TYR A 241 -0.85 -3.32 -16.44
CA TYR A 241 -0.95 -3.99 -17.75
C TYR A 241 -0.03 -5.22 -17.87
N LYS A 242 1.18 -5.22 -17.29
CA LYS A 242 2.12 -6.35 -17.35
C LYS A 242 1.58 -7.62 -16.68
N SER A 243 0.82 -7.51 -15.59
CA SER A 243 0.15 -8.65 -14.95
C SER A 243 -0.82 -9.38 -15.87
N HIS A 244 -1.36 -8.69 -16.89
CA HIS A 244 -2.28 -9.28 -17.86
C HIS A 244 -1.58 -10.03 -19.01
N TYR A 245 -0.27 -9.81 -19.22
CA TYR A 245 0.54 -10.49 -20.24
C TYR A 245 1.35 -11.68 -19.69
N PHE A 246 1.52 -11.79 -18.37
CA PHE A 246 2.26 -12.90 -17.75
C PHE A 246 1.49 -14.23 -17.66
N LEU A 247 0.24 -14.28 -18.15
CA LEU A 247 -0.57 -15.51 -18.29
C LEU A 247 -0.48 -16.16 -19.68
N PHE A 248 0.42 -15.68 -20.55
CA PHE A 248 0.59 -16.19 -21.92
C PHE A 248 2.05 -16.51 -22.29
N PHE A 249 2.77 -17.25 -21.44
CA PHE A 249 3.89 -18.11 -21.82
C PHE A 249 4.00 -19.33 -20.89
#